data_AF-A0A927W0C6-F1
#
_entry.id   AF-A0A927W0C6-F1
#
_cell.length_a   1.000
_cell.length_b   1.000
_cell.length_c   1.000
_cell.angle_alpha   90.00
_cell.angle_beta   90.00
_cell.angle_gamma   90.00
#
_symmetry.space_group_name_H-M   'P 1'
#
loop_
_entity.id
_entity.type
_entity.pdbx_description
1 polymer ?
#
loop_
_entity_poly.entity_id
_entity_poly.type
_entity_poly.pdbx_seq_one_letter_code
_entity_poly.pdbx_strand_id
1 'polypeptide(L)'
;MKNKRTYGIITVFIIILIVMITIVLWSSSKSQSALSSDCIAYTDIVLKPESLQLKGILTSSSGYLKSYDYEIKGSKVYLSFFQGGISAERKSGNVDVLIEDDFSNIEEIYQLDSNGHYDLIWTKDKVF
;
A
#
# COMPACT_ATOMS: atom_id res chain seq x y z
N MET A 1 17.77 55.66 6.20
CA MET A 1 18.29 54.61 5.28
C MET A 1 18.32 53.26 5.98
N LYS A 2 17.16 52.63 6.20
CA LYS A 2 17.03 51.22 6.57
C LYS A 2 16.12 50.61 5.51
N ASN A 3 16.26 49.31 5.24
CA ASN A 3 15.37 48.46 4.43
C ASN A 3 16.03 47.77 3.22
N LYS A 4 17.16 48.21 2.66
CA LYS A 4 17.76 47.49 1.50
C LYS A 4 18.33 46.10 1.84
N ARG A 5 18.77 45.87 3.09
CA ARG A 5 19.30 44.55 3.52
C ARG A 5 18.21 43.52 3.85
N THR A 6 17.03 43.98 4.28
CA THR A 6 15.91 43.10 4.66
C THR A 6 15.25 42.48 3.43
N TYR A 7 15.14 43.22 2.33
CA TYR A 7 14.60 42.69 1.07
C TYR A 7 15.46 41.57 0.48
N GLY A 8 16.79 41.63 0.62
CA GLY A 8 17.68 40.57 0.13
C GLY A 8 17.46 39.24 0.85
N ILE A 9 17.27 39.27 2.17
CA ILE A 9 17.04 38.06 2.98
C ILE A 9 15.68 37.43 2.66
N ILE A 10 14.65 38.26 2.51
CA ILE A 10 13.29 37.79 2.18
C ILE A 10 13.28 37.12 0.80
N THR A 11 13.95 37.71 -0.21
CA THR A 11 14.02 37.12 -1.55
C THR A 11 14.72 35.76 -1.56
N VAL A 12 15.82 35.61 -0.81
CA VAL A 12 16.52 34.32 -0.69
C VAL A 12 15.63 33.27 -0.04
N PHE A 13 14.86 33.65 0.99
CA PHE A 13 13.93 32.75 1.66
C PHE A 13 12.81 32.27 0.72
N ILE A 14 12.27 33.16 -0.12
CA ILE A 14 11.24 32.83 -1.11
C ILE A 14 11.78 31.85 -2.16
N ILE A 15 13.01 32.05 -2.65
CA ILE A 15 13.62 31.15 -3.64
C ILE A 15 13.83 29.75 -3.05
N ILE A 16 14.33 29.66 -1.81
CA ILE A 16 14.52 28.37 -1.12
C ILE A 16 13.18 27.64 -0.94
N LEU A 17 12.13 28.38 -0.59
CA LEU A 17 10.79 27.82 -0.46
C LEU A 17 10.27 27.22 -1.77
N ILE A 18 10.47 27.93 -2.90
CA ILE A 18 10.06 27.45 -4.23
C ILE A 18 10.81 26.17 -4.61
N VAL A 19 12.12 26.10 -4.33
CA VAL A 19 12.95 24.92 -4.60
C VAL A 19 12.53 23.71 -3.75
N MET A 20 12.15 23.93 -2.49
CA MET A 20 11.61 22.85 -1.65
C MET A 20 10.29 22.30 -2.21
N ILE A 21 9.39 23.18 -2.63
CA ILE A 21 8.08 22.78 -3.19
C ILE A 21 8.27 21.95 -4.47
N THR A 22 9.20 22.32 -5.35
CA THR A 22 9.45 21.58 -6.59
C THR A 22 10.05 20.20 -6.34
N ILE A 23 10.92 20.03 -5.35
CA ILE A 23 11.51 18.73 -5.00
C ILE A 23 10.44 17.77 -4.42
N VAL A 24 9.55 18.29 -3.57
CA VAL A 24 8.46 17.49 -2.97
C VAL A 24 7.46 17.03 -4.04
N LEU A 25 7.10 17.92 -4.98
CA LEU A 25 6.20 17.58 -6.08
C LEU A 25 6.78 16.53 -7.04
N TRP A 26 8.12 16.50 -7.21
CA TRP A 26 8.76 15.54 -8.11
C TRP A 26 9.03 14.17 -7.48
N SER A 27 9.01 14.06 -6.14
CA SER A 27 9.28 12.79 -5.45
C SER A 27 8.11 11.79 -5.48
N SER A 28 6.93 12.20 -5.94
CA SER A 28 5.69 11.39 -5.82
C SER A 28 5.38 10.49 -7.02
N SER A 29 6.31 10.26 -7.95
CA SER A 29 6.01 9.50 -9.18
C SER A 29 7.04 8.42 -9.49
N LYS A 30 7.32 7.54 -8.53
CA LYS A 30 7.88 6.22 -8.84
C LYS A 30 6.74 5.31 -9.26
N SER A 31 6.35 5.38 -10.52
CA SER A 31 5.47 4.41 -11.15
C SER A 31 6.17 3.05 -11.14
N GLN A 32 5.87 2.21 -10.15
CA GLN A 32 6.28 0.82 -10.18
C GLN A 32 5.31 0.08 -11.09
N SER A 33 5.81 -0.47 -12.20
CA SER A 33 5.08 -1.45 -12.99
C SER A 33 4.84 -2.67 -12.11
N ALA A 34 3.62 -2.78 -11.58
CA ALA A 34 3.17 -3.96 -10.89
C ALA A 34 2.16 -4.68 -11.78
N LEU A 35 2.38 -5.98 -11.97
CA LEU A 35 1.36 -6.84 -12.55
C LEU A 35 0.23 -6.91 -11.51
N SER A 36 -0.96 -6.44 -11.91
CA SER A 36 -2.15 -6.52 -11.06
C SER A 36 -2.44 -7.98 -10.78
N SER A 37 -2.63 -8.30 -9.51
CA SER A 37 -2.48 -9.66 -9.00
C SER A 37 -3.66 -10.56 -9.37
N ASP A 38 -3.34 -11.72 -9.95
CA ASP A 38 -4.19 -12.92 -9.86
C ASP A 38 -4.66 -13.17 -8.41
N CYS A 39 -5.80 -13.84 -8.26
CA CYS A 39 -6.42 -14.11 -6.95
C CYS A 39 -5.44 -14.75 -5.94
N ILE A 40 -5.48 -14.26 -4.70
CA ILE A 40 -4.88 -14.97 -3.57
C ILE A 40 -5.92 -15.95 -3.04
N ALA A 41 -5.59 -17.23 -3.02
CA ALA A 41 -6.40 -18.22 -2.31
C ALA A 41 -6.06 -18.13 -0.82
N TYR A 42 -6.87 -17.40 -0.05
CA TYR A 42 -6.69 -17.26 1.39
C TYR A 42 -6.97 -18.56 2.12
N THR A 43 -6.02 -18.97 2.95
CA THR A 43 -6.17 -20.09 3.88
C THR A 43 -6.54 -19.59 5.28
N ASP A 44 -6.11 -18.39 5.64
CA ASP A 44 -6.39 -17.79 6.95
C ASP A 44 -6.39 -16.26 6.86
N ILE A 45 -7.34 -15.62 7.53
CA ILE A 45 -7.43 -14.16 7.69
C ILE A 45 -7.77 -13.89 9.15
N VAL A 46 -6.81 -13.40 9.91
CA VAL A 46 -6.95 -13.13 11.34
C VAL A 46 -6.88 -11.63 11.57
N LEU A 47 -7.99 -11.05 11.99
CA LEU A 47 -8.08 -9.65 12.40
C LEU A 47 -8.01 -9.54 13.91
N LYS A 48 -7.06 -8.74 14.41
CA LYS A 48 -6.94 -8.30 15.79
C LYS A 48 -7.01 -6.77 15.82
N PRO A 49 -7.31 -6.15 16.98
CA PRO A 49 -7.35 -4.69 17.09
C PRO A 49 -6.08 -3.98 16.61
N GLU A 50 -4.92 -4.62 16.79
CA GLU A 50 -3.60 -4.06 16.48
C GLU A 50 -2.93 -4.70 15.24
N SER A 51 -3.54 -5.71 14.63
CA SER A 51 -2.92 -6.38 13.48
C SER A 51 -3.90 -7.11 12.58
N LEU A 52 -3.55 -7.19 11.30
CA LEU A 52 -4.20 -8.02 10.30
C LEU A 52 -3.17 -9.02 9.76
N GLN A 53 -3.43 -10.31 9.98
CA GLN A 53 -2.65 -11.40 9.40
C GLN A 53 -3.40 -12.04 8.24
N LEU A 54 -2.72 -12.16 7.10
CA LEU A 54 -3.24 -12.75 5.87
C LEU A 54 -2.32 -13.89 5.44
N LYS A 55 -2.87 -15.10 5.35
CA LYS A 55 -2.16 -16.27 4.82
C LYS A 55 -2.90 -16.83 3.62
N GLY A 56 -2.13 -17.24 2.63
CA GLY A 56 -2.70 -17.82 1.43
C GLY A 56 -1.65 -18.28 0.44
N ILE A 57 -2.11 -18.60 -0.75
CA ILE A 57 -1.28 -19.03 -1.87
C ILE A 57 -1.69 -18.22 -3.10
N LEU A 58 -0.72 -17.67 -3.81
CA LEU A 58 -0.94 -17.09 -5.14
C LEU A 58 -1.39 -18.20 -6.09
N THR A 59 -2.53 -18.01 -6.76
CA THR A 59 -3.01 -19.00 -7.73
C THR A 59 -2.17 -19.02 -9.01
N SER A 60 -1.36 -17.98 -9.24
CA SER A 60 -0.44 -17.91 -10.37
C SER A 60 0.80 -18.77 -10.14
N SER A 61 1.07 -19.70 -11.07
CA SER A 61 2.21 -20.63 -10.95
C SER A 61 3.58 -19.98 -11.18
N SER A 62 3.61 -18.69 -11.52
CA SER A 62 4.81 -17.93 -11.93
C SER A 62 5.06 -16.67 -11.09
N GLY A 63 4.26 -16.43 -10.05
CA GLY A 63 4.32 -15.23 -9.21
C GLY A 63 4.82 -15.46 -7.79
N TYR A 64 5.43 -14.44 -7.20
CA TYR A 64 5.61 -14.32 -5.75
C TYR A 64 5.12 -12.95 -5.28
N LEU A 65 4.76 -12.84 -4.00
CA LEU A 65 4.37 -11.55 -3.43
C LEU A 65 5.61 -10.66 -3.29
N LYS A 66 5.66 -9.56 -4.03
CA LYS A 66 6.77 -8.60 -3.99
C LYS A 66 6.55 -7.54 -2.92
N SER A 67 5.36 -6.96 -2.89
CA SER A 67 4.97 -5.93 -1.94
C SER A 67 3.46 -5.85 -1.82
N TYR A 68 2.99 -5.15 -0.80
CA TYR A 68 1.59 -4.83 -0.59
C TYR A 68 1.46 -3.36 -0.21
N ASP A 69 0.27 -2.82 -0.40
CA ASP A 69 -0.16 -1.51 0.07
C ASP A 69 -1.59 -1.63 0.61
N TYR A 70 -1.97 -0.72 1.50
CA TYR A 70 -3.31 -0.73 2.08
C TYR A 70 -3.80 0.66 2.47
N GLU A 71 -5.12 0.81 2.47
CA GLU A 71 -5.80 2.03 2.88
C GLU A 71 -6.98 1.71 3.79
N ILE A 72 -7.11 2.45 4.89
CA ILE A 72 -8.25 2.37 5.80
C ILE A 72 -9.22 3.52 5.49
N LYS A 73 -10.49 3.21 5.21
CA LYS A 73 -11.56 4.21 5.04
C LYS A 73 -12.77 3.83 5.90
N GLY A 74 -12.91 4.49 7.04
CA GLY A 74 -13.97 4.18 8.00
C GLY A 74 -13.79 2.77 8.56
N SER A 75 -14.82 1.92 8.47
CA SER A 75 -14.77 0.52 8.93
C SER A 75 -14.25 -0.47 7.88
N LYS A 76 -13.62 0.02 6.79
CA LYS A 76 -13.18 -0.81 5.67
C LYS A 76 -11.67 -0.69 5.43
N VAL A 77 -11.04 -1.83 5.14
CA VAL A 77 -9.64 -1.92 4.68
C VAL A 77 -9.62 -2.30 3.20
N TYR A 78 -8.79 -1.61 2.42
CA TYR A 78 -8.57 -1.84 1.00
C TYR A 78 -7.12 -2.28 0.78
N LEU A 79 -6.91 -3.52 0.36
CA LEU A 79 -5.58 -4.11 0.16
C LEU A 79 -5.23 -4.12 -1.32
N SER A 80 -3.96 -3.83 -1.63
CA SER A 80 -3.39 -3.98 -2.96
C SER A 80 -2.14 -4.85 -2.86
N PHE A 81 -2.10 -5.95 -3.62
CA PHE A 81 -0.93 -6.82 -3.68
C PHE A 81 -0.23 -6.66 -5.02
N PHE A 82 1.10 -6.61 -4.97
CA PHE A 82 1.94 -6.43 -6.14
C PHE A 82 2.85 -7.64 -6.29
N GLN A 83 2.76 -8.32 -7.43
CA GLN A 83 3.53 -9.52 -7.72
C GLN A 83 4.84 -9.22 -8.44
N GLY A 84 5.83 -10.08 -8.21
CA GLY A 84 7.02 -10.19 -9.03
C GLY A 84 7.09 -11.55 -9.71
N GLY A 85 7.83 -11.66 -10.81
CA GLY A 85 8.05 -12.94 -11.48
C GLY A 85 8.98 -13.86 -10.69
N ILE A 86 8.64 -15.15 -10.60
CA ILE A 86 9.48 -16.19 -10.00
C ILE A 86 10.85 -16.22 -10.70
N SER A 87 11.91 -16.23 -9.90
CA SER A 87 13.28 -16.50 -10.34
C SER A 87 13.80 -17.77 -9.68
N ALA A 88 14.95 -18.27 -10.12
CA ALA A 88 15.60 -19.44 -9.49
C ALA A 88 15.78 -19.29 -7.96
N GLU A 89 15.85 -18.05 -7.46
CA GLU A 89 16.04 -17.69 -6.05
C GLU A 89 14.72 -17.54 -5.26
N ARG A 90 13.58 -17.34 -5.92
CA ARG A 90 12.28 -17.08 -5.27
C ARG A 90 11.18 -17.96 -5.85
N LYS A 91 11.10 -19.20 -5.33
CA LYS A 91 10.21 -20.26 -5.82
C LYS A 91 8.84 -20.36 -5.13
N SER A 92 8.53 -19.48 -4.18
CA SER A 92 7.34 -19.64 -3.34
C SER A 92 6.25 -18.65 -3.71
N GLY A 93 5.07 -19.17 -4.04
CA GLY A 93 3.82 -18.42 -4.17
C GLY A 93 3.07 -18.25 -2.84
N ASN A 94 3.65 -18.68 -1.71
CA ASN A 94 3.01 -18.50 -0.40
C ASN A 94 2.93 -17.02 -0.04
N VAL A 95 1.77 -16.63 0.48
CA VAL A 95 1.49 -15.31 1.03
C VAL A 95 1.40 -15.47 2.54
N ASP A 96 2.25 -14.75 3.27
CA ASP A 96 2.14 -14.55 4.72
C ASP A 96 2.46 -13.09 4.99
N VAL A 97 1.41 -12.31 5.25
CA VAL A 97 1.47 -10.85 5.43
C VAL A 97 0.94 -10.52 6.81
N LEU A 98 1.74 -9.77 7.57
CA LEU A 98 1.35 -9.17 8.83
C LEU A 98 1.35 -7.65 8.65
N ILE A 99 0.20 -7.04 8.85
CA ILE A 99 0.02 -5.59 8.85
C ILE A 99 -0.23 -5.17 10.30
N GLU A 100 0.55 -4.23 10.81
CA GLU A 100 0.39 -3.65 12.14
C GLU A 100 -0.18 -2.24 11.99
N ASP A 101 -1.43 -2.04 12.44
CA ASP A 101 -2.15 -0.76 12.45
C ASP A 101 -3.36 -0.84 13.41
N ASP A 102 -4.09 0.26 13.60
CA ASP A 102 -5.35 0.27 14.36
C ASP A 102 -6.51 -0.26 13.50
N PHE A 103 -6.86 -1.52 13.75
CA PHE A 103 -7.97 -2.21 13.11
C PHE A 103 -9.18 -2.39 14.05
N SER A 104 -9.23 -1.69 15.18
CA SER A 104 -10.26 -1.87 16.23
C SER A 104 -11.70 -1.71 15.72
N ASN A 105 -11.90 -0.90 14.68
CA ASN A 105 -13.21 -0.55 14.13
C ASN A 105 -13.47 -1.16 12.73
N ILE A 106 -12.66 -2.13 12.30
CA ILE A 106 -12.81 -2.73 10.97
C ILE A 106 -13.90 -3.80 10.97
N GLU A 107 -14.75 -3.72 9.95
CA GLU A 107 -15.87 -4.63 9.71
C GLU A 107 -15.70 -5.39 8.39
N GLU A 108 -14.97 -4.82 7.42
CA GLU A 108 -14.79 -5.40 6.09
C GLU A 108 -13.37 -5.18 5.57
N ILE A 109 -12.85 -6.20 4.89
CA ILE A 109 -11.54 -6.14 4.23
C ILE A 109 -11.75 -6.53 2.76
N TYR A 110 -11.24 -5.69 1.88
CA TYR A 110 -11.31 -5.86 0.44
C TYR A 110 -9.91 -6.03 -0.16
N GLN A 111 -9.82 -6.79 -1.24
CA GLN A 111 -8.60 -6.94 -2.04
C GLN A 111 -8.83 -6.39 -3.45
N LEU A 112 -7.88 -5.60 -3.95
CA LEU A 112 -7.81 -5.22 -5.35
C LEU A 112 -7.48 -6.44 -6.22
N ASP A 113 -8.36 -6.75 -7.18
CA ASP A 113 -8.19 -7.81 -8.16
C ASP A 113 -7.35 -7.36 -9.36
N SER A 114 -7.07 -8.30 -10.27
CA SER A 114 -6.32 -8.02 -11.51
C SER A 114 -7.01 -7.02 -12.44
N ASN A 115 -8.34 -6.85 -12.31
CA ASN A 115 -9.17 -5.98 -13.15
C ASN A 115 -9.34 -4.56 -12.58
N GLY A 116 -8.79 -4.29 -11.38
CA GLY A 116 -8.92 -3.01 -10.70
C GLY A 116 -10.21 -2.87 -9.88
N HIS A 117 -10.87 -3.98 -9.56
CA HIS A 117 -12.05 -4.04 -8.69
C HIS A 117 -11.67 -4.52 -7.29
N TYR A 118 -12.42 -4.08 -6.29
CA TYR A 118 -12.23 -4.51 -4.90
C TYR A 118 -13.19 -5.64 -4.55
N ASP A 119 -12.65 -6.82 -4.30
CA ASP A 119 -13.38 -8.00 -3.87
C ASP A 119 -13.39 -8.10 -2.33
N LEU A 120 -14.55 -8.43 -1.74
CA LEU A 120 -14.66 -8.66 -0.29
C LEU A 120 -14.02 -10.00 0.09
N ILE A 121 -12.97 -9.96 0.90
CA ILE A 121 -12.22 -11.16 1.32
C ILE A 121 -12.48 -11.55 2.77
N TRP A 122 -12.92 -10.60 3.61
CA TRP A 122 -13.25 -10.85 5.00
C TRP A 122 -14.31 -9.86 5.49
N THR A 123 -15.19 -10.33 6.37
CA THR A 123 -16.12 -9.46 7.09
C THR A 123 -16.40 -10.02 8.48
N LYS A 124 -16.58 -9.12 9.44
CA LYS A 124 -16.88 -9.42 10.84
C LYS A 124 -18.16 -10.24 11.02
N ASP A 125 -19.11 -10.11 10.09
CA ASP A 125 -20.44 -10.71 10.18
C ASP A 125 -20.57 -12.09 9.48
N LYS A 126 -19.51 -12.59 8.83
CA LYS A 126 -19.55 -13.92 8.19
C LYS A 126 -18.89 -15.00 9.03
N VAL A 127 -19.71 -15.93 9.50
CA VAL A 127 -19.32 -17.32 9.73
C VAL A 127 -19.38 -18.02 8.37
N PHE A 128 -18.21 -18.38 7.81
CA PHE A 128 -18.12 -19.19 6.59
C PHE A 128 -18.35 -20.67 6.89
#